data_AF-A0A1F8JTA0-F1
#
_entry.id   AF-A0A1F8JTA0-F1
#
_cell.length_a   1.000
_cell.length_b   1.000
_cell.length_c   1.000
_cell.angle_alpha   90.00
_cell.angle_beta   90.00
_cell.angle_gamma   90.00
#
_symmetry.space_group_name_H-M   'P 1'
#
loop_
_entity.id
_entity.type
_entity.pdbx_description
1 polymer ?
#
loop_
_entity_poly.entity_id
_entity_poly.type
_entity_poly.pdbx_seq_one_letter_code
_entity_poly.pdbx_strand_id
1 'polypeptide(L)'
;MEKDNPFSFEEAYGRLEAILEQLNSGKLSLDSSLKLYEEADRLIASCTSRLTQAEQKIEMLVKTRESKLQLDALGRPQTEPFIPA
;
A
#
# COMPACT_ATOMS: atom_id res chain seq x y z
N MET A 1 17.73 6.47 4.57
CA MET A 1 17.87 5.08 4.10
C MET A 1 16.75 4.86 3.07
N GLU A 2 17.02 5.15 1.80
CA GLU A 2 16.16 4.80 0.66
C GLU A 2 17.00 3.85 -0.18
N LYS A 3 16.98 2.56 0.14
CA LYS A 3 17.73 1.54 -0.60
C LYS A 3 16.72 0.62 -1.27
N ASP A 4 16.80 0.59 -2.59
CA ASP A 4 16.17 -0.38 -3.49
C ASP A 4 14.66 -0.57 -3.31
N ASN A 5 13.86 0.25 -3.99
CA ASN A 5 12.48 -0.12 -4.29
C ASN A 5 12.38 -0.33 -5.81
N PRO A 6 12.66 -1.54 -6.32
CA PRO A 6 12.98 -1.73 -7.73
C PRO A 6 11.83 -1.45 -8.71
N PHE A 7 10.59 -1.24 -8.25
CA PHE A 7 9.44 -0.92 -9.11
C PHE A 7 8.35 -0.19 -8.32
N SER A 8 7.64 0.76 -8.93
CA SER A 8 6.38 1.34 -8.41
C SER A 8 5.32 0.24 -8.18
N PHE A 9 4.22 0.56 -7.48
CA PHE A 9 3.14 -0.41 -7.31
C PHE A 9 2.58 -0.83 -8.68
N GLU A 10 2.36 0.15 -9.55
CA GLU A 10 1.84 -0.02 -10.90
C GLU A 10 2.78 -0.85 -11.76
N GLU A 11 4.09 -0.61 -11.67
CA GLU A 11 5.10 -1.39 -12.40
C GLU A 11 5.16 -2.84 -11.91
N ALA A 12 5.15 -3.06 -10.59
CA ALA A 12 5.16 -4.40 -10.02
C ALA A 12 3.88 -5.17 -10.36
N TYR A 13 2.74 -4.50 -10.34
CA TYR A 13 1.45 -5.07 -10.72
C TYR A 13 1.41 -5.42 -12.21
N GLY A 14 1.83 -4.51 -13.09
CA GLY A 14 1.90 -4.77 -14.52
C GLY A 14 2.85 -5.93 -14.86
N ARG A 15 3.95 -6.08 -14.14
CA ARG A 15 4.83 -7.25 -14.28
C ARG A 15 4.13 -8.54 -13.86
N LEU A 16 3.38 -8.52 -12.76
CA LEU A 16 2.61 -9.68 -12.30
C LEU A 16 1.57 -10.12 -13.35
N GLU A 17 0.87 -9.18 -13.97
CA GLU A 17 -0.06 -9.47 -15.08
C GLU A 17 0.66 -10.14 -16.26
N ALA A 18 1.81 -9.61 -16.67
CA ALA A 18 2.60 -10.19 -17.75
C ALA A 18 3.14 -11.60 -17.40
N ILE A 19 3.43 -11.88 -16.12
CA ILE A 19 3.80 -13.22 -15.66
C ILE A 19 2.60 -14.17 -15.78
N LEU A 20 1.41 -13.74 -15.36
CA LEU A 20 0.19 -14.54 -15.46
C LEU A 20 -0.15 -14.87 -16.91
N GLU A 21 0.00 -13.92 -17.84
CA GLU A 21 -0.17 -14.19 -19.28
C GLU A 21 0.81 -15.25 -19.78
N GLN A 22 2.08 -15.16 -19.39
CA GLN A 22 3.09 -16.14 -19.77
C GLN A 22 2.80 -17.53 -19.20
N LEU A 23 2.42 -17.64 -17.92
CA LEU A 23 2.06 -18.90 -17.28
C LEU A 23 0.82 -19.54 -17.93
N ASN A 24 -0.19 -18.73 -18.27
CA ASN A 24 -1.41 -19.20 -18.94
C ASN A 24 -1.18 -19.59 -20.41
N SER A 25 -0.11 -19.11 -21.05
CA SER A 25 0.19 -19.47 -22.44
C SER A 25 0.48 -20.97 -22.63
N GLY A 26 0.84 -21.69 -21.57
CA GLY A 26 1.11 -23.13 -21.58
C GLY A 26 2.36 -23.55 -22.38
N LYS A 27 3.16 -22.61 -22.85
CA LYS A 27 4.33 -22.85 -23.71
C LYS A 27 5.66 -22.87 -22.95
N LEU A 28 5.63 -22.72 -21.63
CA LEU A 28 6.82 -22.61 -20.80
C LEU A 28 7.32 -23.98 -20.35
N SER A 29 8.65 -24.11 -20.27
CA SER A 29 9.26 -25.26 -19.60
C SER A 29 9.06 -25.16 -18.08
N LEU A 30 9.14 -26.30 -17.39
CA LEU A 30 9.02 -26.36 -15.92
C LEU A 30 9.99 -25.40 -15.20
N ASP A 31 11.24 -25.33 -15.64
CA ASP A 31 12.26 -24.41 -15.08
C ASP A 31 11.86 -22.94 -15.27
N SER A 32 11.30 -22.59 -16.43
CA SER A 32 10.85 -21.23 -16.70
C SER A 32 9.62 -20.87 -15.86
N SER A 33 8.69 -21.81 -15.71
CA SER A 33 7.50 -21.63 -14.87
C SER A 33 7.88 -21.45 -13.39
N LEU A 34 8.88 -22.18 -12.90
CA LEU A 34 9.40 -22.01 -11.53
C LEU A 34 10.01 -20.62 -11.32
N LYS A 35 10.85 -20.15 -12.25
CA LYS A 35 11.43 -18.81 -12.17
C LYS A 35 10.38 -17.71 -12.16
N LEU A 36 9.38 -17.82 -13.03
CA LEU A 36 8.27 -16.86 -13.09
C LEU A 36 7.43 -16.88 -11.81
N TYR A 37 7.24 -18.04 -11.19
CA TYR A 37 6.57 -18.16 -9.90
C TYR A 37 7.36 -17.49 -8.77
N GLU A 38 8.67 -17.72 -8.68
CA GLU A 38 9.54 -17.06 -7.69
C GLU A 38 9.61 -15.54 -7.88
N GLU A 39 9.50 -15.07 -9.12
CA GLU A 39 9.40 -13.65 -9.43
C GLU A 39 8.04 -13.09 -8.99
N ALA A 40 6.94 -13.79 -9.31
CA ALA A 40 5.59 -13.40 -8.90
C ALA A 40 5.45 -13.28 -7.39
N ASP A 41 6.01 -14.21 -6.62
CA ASP A 41 5.99 -14.18 -5.14
C ASP A 41 6.65 -12.90 -4.60
N ARG A 42 7.83 -12.55 -5.12
CA ARG A 42 8.52 -11.30 -4.75
C ARG A 42 7.71 -10.05 -5.09
N LEU A 43 7.06 -10.03 -6.25
CA LEU A 43 6.22 -8.91 -6.68
C LEU A 43 4.99 -8.78 -5.79
N ILE A 44 4.33 -9.89 -5.43
CA ILE A 44 3.17 -9.90 -4.53
C ILE A 44 3.55 -9.37 -3.15
N ALA A 45 4.70 -9.80 -2.61
CA ALA A 45 5.20 -9.30 -1.33
C ALA A 45 5.44 -7.78 -1.36
N SER A 46 6.05 -7.27 -2.44
CA SER A 46 6.28 -5.83 -2.65
C SER A 46 4.98 -5.03 -2.75
N CYS A 47 4.02 -5.52 -3.56
CA CYS A 47 2.70 -4.89 -3.72
C CYS A 47 1.96 -4.82 -2.38
N THR A 48 1.94 -5.93 -1.63
CA THR A 48 1.28 -6.00 -0.32
C THR A 48 1.90 -5.01 0.65
N SER A 49 3.24 -4.98 0.74
CA SER A 49 3.95 -4.03 1.61
C SER A 49 3.61 -2.57 1.29
N ARG A 50 3.51 -2.21 0.00
CA ARG A 50 3.13 -0.87 -0.44
C ARG A 50 1.68 -0.53 -0.08
N LEU A 51 0.75 -1.47 -0.27
CA LEU A 51 -0.65 -1.29 0.10
C LEU A 51 -0.81 -1.11 1.61
N THR A 52 -0.13 -1.93 2.42
CA THR A 52 -0.14 -1.79 3.89
C THR A 52 0.37 -0.43 4.34
N GLN A 53 1.47 0.07 3.74
CA GLN A 53 1.99 1.40 4.06
C GLN A 53 1.00 2.52 3.67
N ALA A 54 0.33 2.38 2.52
CA ALA A 54 -0.70 3.33 2.11
C ALA A 54 -1.91 3.32 3.07
N GLU A 55 -2.38 2.14 3.47
CA GLU A 55 -3.47 1.98 4.42
C GLU A 55 -3.15 2.61 5.78
N GLN A 56 -1.97 2.33 6.33
CA GLN A 56 -1.50 2.94 7.59
C GLN A 56 -1.46 4.47 7.51
N LYS A 57 -1.01 5.00 6.36
CA LYS A 57 -0.97 6.45 6.15
C LYS A 57 -2.38 7.05 6.12
N ILE A 58 -3.33 6.38 5.46
CA ILE A 58 -4.74 6.80 5.45
C ILE A 58 -5.30 6.77 6.86
N GLU A 59 -5.09 5.68 7.61
CA GLU A 59 -5.57 5.55 8.99
C GLU A 59 -5.07 6.68 9.88
N MET A 60 -3.77 7.01 9.81
CA MET A 60 -3.19 8.13 10.56
C MET A 60 -3.83 9.47 10.18
N LEU A 61 -4.08 9.72 8.90
CA LEU A 61 -4.73 10.95 8.43
C LEU A 61 -6.18 11.05 8.91
N VAL A 62 -6.93 9.93 8.88
CA VAL A 62 -8.31 9.87 9.38
C VAL A 62 -8.33 10.12 10.89
N LYS A 63 -7.52 9.40 11.67
CA LYS A 63 -7.40 9.60 13.13
C LYS A 63 -7.01 11.03 13.48
N THR A 64 -6.11 11.65 12.72
CA THR A 64 -5.71 13.05 12.92
C THR A 64 -6.87 14.00 12.65
N ARG A 65 -7.65 13.75 11.60
CA ARG A 65 -8.84 14.56 11.27
C ARG A 65 -9.93 14.42 12.33
N GLU A 66 -10.17 13.22 12.84
CA GLU A 66 -11.14 12.98 13.92
C GLU A 66 -10.66 13.55 15.26
N SER A 67 -9.37 13.41 15.59
CA SER A 67 -8.79 13.97 16.82
C SER A 67 -8.76 15.49 16.83
N LYS A 68 -8.77 16.14 15.65
CA LYS A 68 -8.96 17.60 15.51
C LYS A 68 -10.39 18.05 15.77
N LEU A 69 -11.36 17.13 15.73
CA LEU A 69 -12.76 17.37 16.11
C LEU A 69 -12.96 16.86 17.54
N GLN A 70 -12.34 17.53 18.52
CA GLN A 70 -12.66 17.29 19.93
C GLN A 70 -14.11 17.71 20.15
N LEU A 71 -14.97 16.78 20.56
CA LEU A 71 -16.36 17.06 20.92
C LEU A 71 -16.52 16.92 22.44
N ASP A 72 -17.24 17.84 23.08
CA ASP A 72 -17.60 17.76 24.49
C ASP A 72 -18.63 16.65 24.75
N ALA A 73 -18.97 16.39 26.03
CA ALA A 73 -19.94 15.38 26.44
C ALA A 73 -21.37 15.58 25.86
N LEU A 74 -21.64 16.73 25.24
CA LEU A 74 -22.91 17.07 24.59
C LEU A 74 -22.79 17.05 23.06
N GLY A 75 -21.68 16.54 22.51
CA GLY A 75 -21.45 16.42 21.07
C GLY A 75 -21.12 17.76 20.38
N ARG A 76 -20.75 18.80 21.13
CA ARG A 76 -20.40 20.12 20.58
C ARG A 76 -18.89 20.22 20.41
N PRO A 77 -18.37 20.92 19.38
CA PRO A 77 -16.94 21.14 19.26
C PRO A 77 -16.38 21.80 20.53
N GLN A 78 -15.36 21.17 21.11
CA GLN A 78 -14.60 21.70 22.23
C GLN A 78 -13.94 23.00 21.76
N THR A 79 -14.33 24.10 22.38
CA THR A 79 -13.75 25.41 22.12
C THR A 79 -12.75 25.73 23.20
N GLU A 80 -11.57 26.19 22.81
CA GLU A 80 -10.62 26.79 23.73
C GLU A 80 -10.74 28.31 23.62
N PRO A 81 -10.74 29.06 24.74
CA PRO A 81 -10.75 30.52 24.67
C PRO A 81 -9.48 30.99 23.95
N PHE A 82 -9.67 31.70 22.82
CA PHE A 82 -8.58 32.35 22.12
C PHE A 82 -8.06 33.51 22.98
N ILE A 83 -6.85 33.35 23.53
CA ILE A 83 -6.13 34.40 24.25
C ILE A 83 -5.04 34.94 23.30
N PRO A 84 -5.30 36.03 22.55
CA PRO A 84 -4.26 36.67 21.75
C PRO A 84 -3.21 37.29 22.67
N ALA A 85 -1.95 37.21 22.24
CA ALA A 85 -0.79 37.81 22.92
C ALA A 85 -0.77 39.34 22.79
#